data_AF-A0A5B7SL48-F1
#
_entry.id   AF-A0A5B7SL48-F1
#
_cell.length_a   1.000
_cell.length_b   1.000
_cell.length_c   1.000
_cell.angle_alpha   90.00
_cell.angle_beta   90.00
_cell.angle_gamma   90.00
#
_symmetry.space_group_name_H-M   'P 1'
#
loop_
_entity.id
_entity.type
_entity.pdbx_description
1 polymer ?
#
loop_
_entity_poly.entity_id
_entity_poly.type
_entity_poly.pdbx_seq_one_letter_code
_entity_poly.pdbx_strand_id
1 'polypeptide(L)'
;MKNFAFVLLLTLLFSCDFAPGSYPYATKYEISLSETELAERIADFKTNNPEYLPPQALGFEDGRRTEADHWYHLYFKNPKENQVMKTWIRKKSETKTTFAFIGTKDYSNTTTKWKLINKDYEHSENEEVLKEFEEIILSRLDIQQHMKGR
;
A
#
# COMPACT_ATOMS: atom_id res chain seq x y z
N MET A 1 30.67 -33.88 26.79
CA MET A 1 29.77 -33.75 25.63
C MET A 1 28.31 -33.54 26.07
N LYS A 2 28.03 -32.49 26.87
CA LYS A 2 26.66 -32.21 27.37
C LYS A 2 26.21 -30.75 27.19
N ASN A 3 27.13 -29.86 26.80
CA ASN A 3 26.84 -28.42 26.70
C ASN A 3 26.58 -27.95 25.26
N PHE A 4 26.69 -28.84 24.26
CA PHE A 4 26.47 -28.48 22.85
C PHE A 4 24.99 -28.60 22.43
N ALA A 5 24.22 -29.46 23.10
CA ALA A 5 22.81 -29.68 22.79
C ALA A 5 21.91 -28.50 23.20
N PHE A 6 22.34 -27.68 24.17
CA PHE A 6 21.53 -26.58 24.69
C PHE A 6 21.56 -25.34 23.78
N VAL A 7 22.65 -25.13 23.04
CA VAL A 7 22.80 -23.99 22.11
C VAL A 7 21.94 -24.19 20.85
N LEU A 8 21.76 -25.44 20.40
CA LEU A 8 20.92 -25.76 19.23
C LEU A 8 19.41 -25.58 19.49
N LEU A 9 18.99 -25.64 20.75
CA LEU A 9 17.57 -25.51 21.14
C LEU A 9 17.11 -24.04 21.17
N LEU A 10 18.04 -23.10 21.41
CA LEU A 10 17.76 -21.66 21.48
C LEU A 10 17.60 -20.99 20.11
N THR A 11 18.19 -21.54 19.04
CA THR A 11 18.07 -21.00 17.68
C THR A 11 16.76 -21.35 16.98
N LEU A 12 16.03 -22.38 17.46
CA LEU A 12 14.73 -22.80 16.92
C LEU A 12 13.54 -21.98 17.46
N LEU A 13 13.72 -21.19 18.52
CA LEU A 13 12.65 -20.40 19.15
C LEU A 13 12.48 -18.99 18.56
N PHE A 14 13.36 -18.59 17.63
CA PHE A 14 13.31 -17.29 16.94
C PHE A 14 13.04 -17.41 15.44
N SER A 15 12.69 -18.60 14.94
CA SER A 15 12.32 -18.82 13.53
C SER A 15 10.86 -18.44 13.28
N CYS A 16 10.49 -17.18 13.54
CA CYS A 16 9.22 -16.63 13.11
C CYS A 16 9.39 -15.32 12.34
N ASP A 17 10.50 -15.19 11.59
CA ASP A 17 10.57 -14.23 10.48
C ASP A 17 10.05 -14.94 9.21
N PHE A 18 8.73 -15.12 9.17
CA PHE A 18 8.02 -15.40 7.92
C PHE A 18 8.38 -14.30 6.94
N ALA A 19 9.18 -14.63 5.92
CA ALA A 19 9.65 -13.73 4.86
C ALA A 19 8.64 -12.60 4.64
N PRO A 20 8.90 -11.41 5.21
CA PRO A 20 7.90 -10.37 5.28
C PRO A 20 7.84 -9.87 3.83
N GLY A 21 6.83 -10.32 3.09
CA GLY A 21 6.76 -10.19 1.63
C GLY A 21 6.96 -8.74 1.17
N SER A 22 7.05 -8.49 -0.13
CA SER A 22 7.52 -7.23 -0.77
C SER A 22 7.09 -5.88 -0.19
N TYR A 23 6.05 -5.82 0.64
CA TYR A 23 5.52 -4.63 1.32
C TYR A 23 5.30 -4.87 2.82
N PRO A 24 6.38 -5.03 3.62
CA PRO A 24 6.26 -5.44 5.01
C PRO A 24 5.78 -4.31 5.93
N TYR A 25 6.01 -3.05 5.54
CA TYR A 25 5.63 -1.86 6.30
C TYR A 25 4.30 -1.24 5.85
N ALA A 26 3.61 -1.84 4.87
CA ALA A 26 2.38 -1.27 4.33
C ALA A 26 1.21 -1.35 5.33
N THR A 27 0.45 -0.27 5.43
CA THR A 27 -0.82 -0.22 6.16
C THR A 27 -1.90 -0.83 5.27
N LYS A 28 -2.68 -1.76 5.80
CA LYS A 28 -3.64 -2.58 5.05
C LYS A 28 -5.06 -2.31 5.53
N TYR A 29 -5.98 -2.21 4.59
CA TYR A 29 -7.42 -2.05 4.79
C TYR A 29 -8.13 -3.25 4.17
N GLU A 30 -9.08 -3.85 4.90
CA GLU A 30 -9.95 -4.90 4.36
C GLU A 30 -11.20 -4.26 3.75
N ILE A 31 -11.36 -4.43 2.44
CA ILE A 31 -12.49 -3.93 1.66
C ILE A 31 -13.38 -5.10 1.27
N SER A 32 -14.67 -5.00 1.58
CA SER A 32 -15.69 -6.02 1.27
C SER A 32 -16.21 -5.88 -0.15
N LEU A 33 -15.29 -5.86 -1.12
CA LEU A 33 -15.52 -5.85 -2.56
C LEU A 33 -14.58 -6.86 -3.23
N SER A 34 -14.97 -7.38 -4.39
CA SER A 34 -14.04 -8.16 -5.23
C SER A 34 -12.89 -7.27 -5.72
N GLU A 35 -11.75 -7.88 -6.10
CA GLU A 35 -10.59 -7.10 -6.56
C GLU A 35 -10.91 -6.33 -7.84
N THR A 36 -11.66 -6.96 -8.76
CA THR A 36 -12.14 -6.35 -10.01
C THR A 36 -13.03 -5.15 -9.73
N GLU A 37 -14.05 -5.32 -8.87
CA GLU A 37 -14.98 -4.23 -8.54
C GLU A 37 -14.26 -3.06 -7.86
N LEU A 38 -13.31 -3.33 -6.95
CA LEU A 38 -12.52 -2.26 -6.35
C LEU A 38 -11.62 -1.56 -7.37
N ALA A 39 -11.01 -2.30 -8.30
CA ALA A 39 -10.20 -1.73 -9.37
C ALA A 39 -11.03 -0.82 -10.28
N GLU A 40 -12.23 -1.26 -10.68
CA GLU A 40 -13.17 -0.49 -11.49
C GLU A 40 -13.61 0.79 -10.79
N ARG A 41 -14.01 0.71 -9.50
CA ARG A 41 -14.36 1.91 -8.72
C ARG A 41 -13.21 2.91 -8.63
N ILE A 42 -11.97 2.43 -8.47
CA ILE A 42 -10.79 3.29 -8.43
C ILE A 42 -10.51 3.92 -9.80
N ALA A 43 -10.69 3.17 -10.89
CA ALA A 43 -10.55 3.68 -12.25
C ALA A 43 -11.60 4.76 -12.56
N ASP A 44 -12.85 4.52 -12.19
CA ASP A 44 -13.95 5.49 -12.33
C ASP A 44 -13.69 6.73 -11.49
N PHE A 45 -13.23 6.56 -10.24
CA PHE A 45 -12.83 7.67 -9.40
C PHE A 45 -11.76 8.54 -10.06
N LYS A 46 -10.69 7.94 -10.58
CA LYS A 46 -9.60 8.68 -11.25
C LYS A 46 -10.05 9.35 -12.55
N THR A 47 -10.95 8.70 -13.30
CA THR A 47 -11.56 9.27 -14.51
C THR A 47 -12.35 10.54 -14.19
N ASN A 48 -13.12 10.51 -13.10
CA ASN A 48 -13.94 11.63 -12.68
C ASN A 48 -13.18 12.70 -11.88
N ASN A 49 -11.97 12.39 -11.40
CA ASN A 49 -11.14 13.30 -10.61
C ASN A 49 -9.67 13.30 -11.12
N PRO A 50 -9.40 13.92 -12.29
CA PRO A 50 -8.08 13.89 -12.92
C PRO A 50 -6.94 14.49 -12.08
N GLU A 51 -7.25 15.31 -11.07
CA GLU A 51 -6.27 15.86 -10.14
C GLU A 51 -5.56 14.79 -9.29
N TYR A 52 -6.13 13.58 -9.19
CA TYR A 52 -5.52 12.40 -8.55
C TYR A 52 -4.69 11.55 -9.51
N LEU A 53 -4.63 11.90 -10.80
CA LEU A 53 -3.75 11.22 -11.76
C LEU A 53 -2.30 11.67 -11.58
N PRO A 54 -1.35 10.75 -11.37
CA PRO A 54 0.07 11.08 -11.42
C PRO A 54 0.47 11.72 -12.76
N PRO A 55 1.44 12.64 -12.79
CA PRO A 55 1.98 13.16 -14.05
C PRO A 55 2.49 12.02 -14.94
N GLN A 56 2.06 11.99 -16.20
CA GLN A 56 2.41 10.92 -17.16
C GLN A 56 3.93 10.76 -17.33
N ALA A 57 4.69 11.86 -17.24
CA ALA A 57 6.15 11.85 -17.35
C ALA A 57 6.85 10.99 -16.28
N LEU A 58 6.16 10.61 -15.19
CA LEU A 58 6.70 9.73 -14.15
C LEU A 58 6.59 8.24 -14.51
N GLY A 59 5.78 7.87 -15.51
CA GLY A 59 5.63 6.48 -15.96
C GLY A 59 4.97 5.55 -14.92
N PHE A 60 4.13 6.09 -14.04
CA PHE A 60 3.37 5.29 -13.08
C PHE A 60 2.07 4.81 -13.73
N GLU A 61 1.97 3.49 -13.90
CA GLU A 61 0.81 2.83 -14.50
C GLU A 61 0.11 1.95 -13.46
N ASP A 62 -1.21 2.06 -13.40
CA ASP A 62 -2.04 1.18 -12.61
C ASP A 62 -2.10 -0.21 -13.26
N GLY A 63 -2.15 -1.26 -12.44
CA GLY A 63 -2.28 -2.64 -12.91
C GLY A 63 -1.21 -3.58 -12.38
N ARG A 64 -1.23 -4.79 -12.92
CA ARG A 64 -0.20 -5.80 -12.68
C ARG A 64 0.97 -5.55 -13.62
N ARG A 65 2.20 -5.65 -13.11
CA ARG A 65 3.41 -5.48 -13.93
C ARG A 65 3.67 -6.68 -14.83
N THR A 66 3.26 -7.86 -14.38
CA THR A 66 3.37 -9.13 -15.11
C THR A 66 2.18 -10.01 -14.76
N GLU A 67 1.95 -11.08 -15.53
CA GLU A 67 0.90 -12.08 -15.22
C GLU A 67 1.14 -12.78 -13.87
N ALA A 68 2.40 -12.86 -13.43
CA ALA A 68 2.80 -13.43 -12.15
C ALA A 68 2.72 -12.42 -10.98
N ASP A 69 2.37 -11.16 -11.26
CA ASP A 69 2.32 -10.13 -10.23
C ASP A 69 1.11 -10.34 -9.31
N HIS A 70 1.41 -10.61 -8.05
CA HIS A 70 0.39 -10.80 -7.01
C HIS A 70 -0.24 -9.48 -6.55
N TRP A 71 0.31 -8.34 -6.94
CA TRP A 71 -0.15 -7.02 -6.52
C TRP A 71 -0.69 -6.27 -7.74
N TYR A 72 -1.93 -5.82 -7.66
CA TYR A 72 -2.44 -4.83 -8.60
C TYR A 72 -1.99 -3.46 -8.09
N HIS A 73 -1.01 -2.86 -8.75
CA HIS A 73 -0.43 -1.59 -8.35
C HIS A 73 -1.34 -0.43 -8.69
N LEU A 74 -1.39 0.56 -7.80
CA LEU A 74 -2.21 1.74 -7.96
C LEU A 74 -1.44 2.97 -7.47
N TYR A 75 -1.49 4.06 -8.23
CA TYR A 75 -0.78 5.30 -7.91
C TYR A 75 -1.74 6.48 -7.90
N PHE A 76 -1.72 7.26 -6.82
CA PHE A 76 -2.55 8.46 -6.68
C PHE A 76 -1.65 9.68 -6.52
N LYS A 77 -1.91 10.74 -7.27
CA LYS A 77 -1.36 12.05 -6.97
C LYS A 77 -2.08 12.62 -5.75
N ASN A 78 -1.32 13.23 -4.84
CA ASN A 78 -1.88 14.11 -3.82
C ASN A 78 -2.26 15.45 -4.49
N PRO A 79 -3.54 15.89 -4.51
CA PRO A 79 -3.90 17.18 -5.11
C PRO A 79 -3.36 18.39 -4.33
N LYS A 80 -2.96 18.23 -3.07
CA LYS A 80 -2.44 19.30 -2.21
C LYS A 80 -0.93 19.47 -2.28
N GLU A 81 -0.21 18.44 -2.74
CA GLU A 81 1.26 18.40 -2.69
C GLU A 81 1.84 17.79 -3.96
N ASN A 82 3.13 18.04 -4.24
CA ASN A 82 3.82 17.37 -5.34
C ASN A 82 4.25 15.94 -4.98
N GLN A 83 3.31 15.14 -4.47
CA GLN A 83 3.55 13.77 -4.05
C GLN A 83 2.68 12.76 -4.82
N VAL A 84 3.25 11.58 -5.08
CA VAL A 84 2.50 10.39 -5.49
C VAL A 84 2.47 9.41 -4.33
N MET A 85 1.27 8.92 -4.00
CA MET A 85 1.01 7.86 -3.04
C MET A 85 0.95 6.52 -3.77
N LYS A 86 1.79 5.57 -3.35
CA LYS A 86 1.81 4.21 -3.91
C LYS A 86 1.00 3.27 -3.05
N THR A 87 0.17 2.49 -3.73
CA THR A 87 -0.69 1.49 -3.12
C THR A 87 -0.69 0.19 -3.92
N TRP A 88 -1.33 -0.84 -3.38
CA TRP A 88 -1.75 -2.01 -4.14
C TRP A 88 -3.09 -2.55 -3.64
N ILE A 89 -3.83 -3.22 -4.51
CA ILE A 89 -4.93 -4.10 -4.12
C ILE A 89 -4.58 -5.55 -4.40
N ARG A 90 -5.10 -6.45 -3.57
CA ARG A 90 -4.92 -7.90 -3.75
C ARG A 90 -6.14 -8.64 -3.25
N LYS A 91 -6.66 -9.53 -4.09
CA LYS A 91 -7.73 -10.46 -3.75
C LYS A 91 -7.40 -11.25 -2.48
N LYS A 92 -8.32 -11.23 -1.51
CA LYS A 92 -8.30 -12.06 -0.29
C LYS A 92 -9.31 -13.21 -0.37
N SER A 93 -10.47 -12.95 -0.97
CA SER A 93 -11.50 -13.93 -1.36
C SER A 93 -12.31 -13.39 -2.54
N GLU A 94 -13.30 -14.12 -3.04
CA GLU A 94 -14.17 -13.63 -4.13
C GLU A 94 -14.83 -12.28 -3.83
N THR A 95 -15.18 -12.02 -2.57
CA THR A 95 -15.89 -10.81 -2.13
C THR A 95 -15.05 -9.89 -1.25
N LYS A 96 -13.74 -10.13 -1.13
CA LYS A 96 -12.87 -9.31 -0.27
C LYS A 96 -11.53 -9.03 -0.91
N THR A 97 -11.07 -7.81 -0.70
CA THR A 97 -9.82 -7.29 -1.23
C THR A 97 -9.04 -6.61 -0.10
N THR A 98 -7.74 -6.85 -0.07
CA THR A 98 -6.84 -6.05 0.75
C THR A 98 -6.38 -4.86 -0.07
N PHE A 99 -6.63 -3.65 0.42
CA PHE A 99 -6.11 -2.41 -0.13
C PHE A 99 -4.98 -1.93 0.78
N ALA A 100 -3.78 -1.74 0.26
CA ALA A 100 -2.64 -1.38 1.08
C ALA A 100 -1.98 -0.09 0.60
N PHE A 101 -1.64 0.77 1.55
CA PHE A 101 -0.83 1.95 1.36
C PHE A 101 0.63 1.65 1.70
N ILE A 102 1.56 2.03 0.83
CA ILE A 102 2.97 1.65 0.92
C ILE A 102 3.87 2.82 1.31
N GLY A 103 3.56 4.02 0.82
CA GLY A 103 4.42 5.18 0.98
C GLY A 103 4.24 6.20 -0.13
N THR A 104 5.00 7.28 -0.04
CA THR A 104 4.90 8.39 -0.99
C THR A 104 6.25 8.68 -1.64
N LYS A 105 6.17 9.41 -2.75
CA LYS A 105 7.33 9.97 -3.43
C LYS A 105 7.01 11.40 -3.83
N ASP A 106 7.82 12.34 -3.36
CA ASP A 106 7.85 13.69 -3.91
C ASP A 106 8.41 13.63 -5.34
N TYR A 107 7.67 14.15 -6.31
CA TYR A 107 8.03 14.15 -7.72
C TYR A 107 8.50 15.51 -8.23
N SER A 108 8.55 16.54 -7.37
CA SER A 108 9.19 17.82 -7.70
C SER A 108 10.70 17.66 -7.98
N ASN A 109 11.30 16.61 -7.42
CA ASN A 109 12.67 16.19 -7.69
C ASN A 109 12.69 14.71 -8.11
N THR A 110 13.12 14.45 -9.35
CA THR A 110 13.13 13.10 -9.94
C THR A 110 14.04 12.11 -9.21
N THR A 111 15.05 12.61 -8.48
CA THR A 111 16.00 11.80 -7.71
C THR A 111 15.47 11.35 -6.34
N THR A 112 14.34 11.91 -5.89
CA THR A 112 13.73 11.54 -4.62
C THR A 112 13.32 10.06 -4.64
N LYS A 113 13.72 9.34 -3.59
CA LYS A 113 13.34 7.94 -3.37
C LYS A 113 11.95 7.86 -2.74
N TRP A 114 11.34 6.69 -2.82
CA TRP A 114 10.13 6.40 -2.04
C TRP A 114 10.44 6.51 -0.54
N LYS A 115 9.57 7.20 0.20
CA LYS A 115 9.55 7.20 1.67
C LYS A 115 8.42 6.25 2.09
N LEU A 116 8.80 5.13 2.70
CA LEU A 116 7.88 4.08 3.12
C LEU A 116 7.24 4.44 4.45
N ILE A 117 5.91 4.32 4.52
CA ILE A 117 5.21 4.42 5.81
C ILE A 117 5.66 3.29 6.74
N ASN A 118 5.56 3.53 8.04
CA ASN A 118 5.97 2.66 9.15
C ASN A 118 7.45 2.25 9.09
N LYS A 119 8.29 3.02 8.38
CA LYS A 119 9.72 2.75 8.25
C LYS A 119 10.58 4.00 8.11
N ASP A 120 10.31 4.84 7.10
CA ASP A 120 11.18 5.97 6.76
C ASP A 120 10.67 7.31 7.34
N TYR A 121 9.45 7.35 7.87
CA TYR A 121 8.87 8.51 8.56
C TYR A 121 9.08 8.42 10.07
N GLU A 122 9.24 9.57 10.72
CA GLU A 122 9.09 9.68 12.16
C GLU A 122 7.63 9.39 12.56
N HIS A 123 7.40 8.97 13.80
CA HIS A 123 6.09 8.47 14.22
C HIS A 123 4.94 9.46 13.97
N SER A 124 5.11 10.75 14.33
CA SER A 124 4.06 11.76 14.10
C SER A 124 3.83 12.03 12.61
N GLU A 125 4.89 12.15 11.83
CA GLU A 125 4.79 12.34 10.37
C GLU A 125 4.10 11.15 9.71
N ASN A 126 4.38 9.93 10.19
CA ASN A 126 3.76 8.72 9.69
C ASN A 126 2.25 8.74 9.89
N GLU A 127 1.80 9.09 11.09
CA GLU A 127 0.37 9.21 11.40
C GLU A 127 -0.31 10.30 10.56
N GLU A 128 0.38 11.42 10.32
CA GLU A 128 -0.13 12.49 9.45
C GLU A 128 -0.30 12.02 8.00
N VAL A 129 0.70 11.32 7.45
CA VAL A 129 0.65 10.77 6.08
C VAL A 129 -0.42 9.69 5.95
N LEU A 130 -0.60 8.85 6.97
CA LEU A 130 -1.68 7.87 7.01
C LEU A 130 -3.05 8.55 7.01
N LYS A 131 -3.24 9.53 7.88
CA LYS A 131 -4.50 10.28 7.98
C LYS A 131 -4.80 11.01 6.68
N GLU A 132 -3.79 11.62 6.06
CA GLU A 132 -3.97 12.29 4.77
C GLU A 132 -4.43 11.30 3.69
N PHE A 133 -3.78 10.13 3.58
CA PHE A 133 -4.20 9.10 2.64
C PHE A 133 -5.67 8.67 2.87
N GLU A 134 -6.06 8.46 4.12
CA GLU A 134 -7.44 8.11 4.45
C GLU A 134 -8.43 9.21 4.08
N GLU A 135 -8.10 10.47 4.37
CA GLU A 135 -8.96 11.62 4.10
C GLU A 135 -9.10 11.91 2.60
N ILE A 136 -8.02 11.87 1.83
CA ILE A 136 -8.06 12.30 0.43
C ILE A 136 -8.34 11.15 -0.54
N ILE A 137 -7.99 9.91 -0.19
CA ILE A 137 -8.21 8.74 -1.04
C ILE A 137 -9.36 7.89 -0.50
N LEU A 138 -9.20 7.26 0.67
CA LEU A 138 -10.17 6.25 1.12
C LEU A 138 -11.57 6.82 1.32
N SER A 139 -11.69 8.01 1.92
CA SER A 139 -12.98 8.67 2.16
C SER A 139 -13.73 9.02 0.86
N ARG A 140 -12.98 9.19 -0.25
CA ARG A 140 -13.49 9.65 -1.54
C ARG A 140 -13.87 8.52 -2.49
N LEU A 141 -13.46 7.29 -2.20
CA LEU A 141 -13.72 6.12 -3.06
C LEU A 141 -15.12 5.52 -2.92
N ASP A 142 -16.01 6.10 -2.10
CA ASP A 142 -17.35 5.55 -1.80
C ASP A 142 -17.32 4.07 -1.38
N ILE A 143 -16.30 3.71 -0.59
CA ILE A 143 -16.07 2.35 -0.09
C ILE A 143 -16.22 2.22 1.43
N GLN A 144 -16.63 3.29 2.13
CA GLN A 144 -16.62 3.36 3.60
C GLN A 144 -17.52 2.29 4.23
N GLN A 145 -18.70 2.07 3.65
CA GLN A 145 -19.63 1.00 4.06
C GLN A 145 -19.06 -0.42 3.85
N HIS A 146 -17.99 -0.56 3.07
CA HIS A 146 -17.33 -1.83 2.78
C HIS A 146 -16.04 -2.05 3.60
N MET A 147 -15.59 -1.05 4.36
CA MET A 147 -14.36 -1.12 5.16
C MET A 147 -14.60 -1.77 6.52
N LYS A 148 -13.68 -2.65 6.93
CA LYS A 148 -13.49 -2.98 8.35
C LYS A 148 -12.35 -2.11 8.89
N GLY A 149 -12.51 -1.63 10.13
CA GLY A 149 -11.55 -0.72 10.78
C GLY A 149 -10.10 -1.18 10.70
N ARG A 150 -9.20 -0.20 10.81
CA ARG A 150 -7.74 -0.34 10.68
C ARG A 150 -7.17 -1.36 11.65
#